data_AF-A0A964LIK6-F1
#
_entry.id   AF-A0A964LIK6-F1
#
_cell.length_a   1.000
_cell.length_b   1.000
_cell.length_c   1.000
_cell.angle_alpha   90.00
_cell.angle_beta   90.00
_cell.angle_gamma   90.00
#
_symmetry.space_group_name_H-M   'P 1'
#
loop_
_entity.id
_entity.type
_entity.pdbx_description
1 polymer ?
#
loop_
_entity_poly.entity_id
_entity_poly.type
_entity_poly.pdbx_seq_one_letter_code
_entity_poly.pdbx_strand_id
1 'polypeptide(L)'
;MLPAATTGRSARSRLGGPHQRRRVARRVARPGRRLGRAADLAGPAGPRHRARSSLVRGRPVIALAVDTSTDRLSVAGTAGDRVVERVAVGARRHAALLVPLVTEVLADLGVRIGQLTDIAVSDGPGSFTGLRVGAAWVKGVCRGRDVRVWAASTLLVRAVVADGAGVVVGLGSALRGESYAAVYRMSHRGGPIQTLLGPAVLAGGQPLGADLVPDVVVSDFLVGQGVGFDWAVRSRLIGPPEGFPTAGALLGLVGRPGGARVVADLPGWEPDYGRPAEAQARWEKVHGRALADSTGDPR
;
A
#
# COMPACT_ATOMS: atom_id res chain seq x y z
N MET A 1 66.64 -18.29 -37.44
CA MET A 1 67.09 -19.27 -38.46
C MET A 1 65.97 -20.30 -38.62
N LEU A 2 65.31 -20.31 -39.79
CA LEU A 2 64.39 -21.37 -40.23
C LEU A 2 65.22 -22.48 -40.92
N PRO A 3 64.77 -23.74 -40.97
CA PRO A 3 63.78 -24.22 -41.97
C PRO A 3 62.65 -25.08 -41.33
N ALA A 4 61.46 -25.33 -41.89
CA ALA A 4 61.00 -25.62 -43.26
C ALA A 4 61.38 -27.05 -43.77
N ALA A 5 60.57 -27.80 -44.51
CA ALA A 5 59.13 -27.77 -44.81
C ALA A 5 58.70 -29.04 -45.60
N THR A 6 57.38 -29.26 -45.79
CA THR A 6 56.73 -30.03 -46.89
C THR A 6 57.01 -31.56 -46.97
N THR A 7 56.14 -32.42 -47.50
CA THR A 7 55.13 -32.38 -48.60
C THR A 7 53.91 -33.29 -48.25
N GLY A 8 52.75 -33.29 -48.93
CA GLY A 8 52.18 -32.43 -49.97
C GLY A 8 50.85 -32.99 -50.54
N ARG A 9 49.95 -32.10 -51.02
CA ARG A 9 49.04 -32.17 -52.22
C ARG A 9 48.10 -33.40 -52.41
N SER A 10 46.89 -33.33 -52.98
CA SER A 10 46.23 -32.43 -53.96
C SER A 10 44.67 -32.70 -53.99
N ALA A 11 43.78 -31.99 -54.72
CA ALA A 11 43.67 -30.57 -55.11
C ALA A 11 42.41 -30.27 -55.99
N ARG A 12 41.58 -29.27 -55.61
CA ARG A 12 40.66 -28.45 -56.48
C ARG A 12 39.35 -29.14 -56.94
N SER A 13 38.25 -28.47 -57.32
CA SER A 13 37.96 -27.11 -57.90
C SER A 13 36.73 -26.43 -57.22
N ARG A 14 36.57 -25.09 -57.09
CA ARG A 14 36.33 -23.99 -58.09
C ARG A 14 35.04 -24.20 -58.93
N LEU A 15 34.07 -23.28 -59.13
CA LEU A 15 33.90 -21.81 -58.90
C LEU A 15 32.38 -21.43 -58.91
N GLY A 16 32.01 -20.22 -58.42
CA GLY A 16 31.01 -19.35 -59.08
C GLY A 16 29.73 -18.93 -58.32
N GLY A 17 29.37 -17.63 -58.35
CA GLY A 17 28.11 -17.07 -57.80
C GLY A 17 26.96 -16.99 -58.84
N PRO A 18 25.92 -16.11 -58.72
CA PRO A 18 25.82 -14.91 -57.88
C PRO A 18 24.45 -14.69 -57.16
N HIS A 19 24.25 -13.48 -56.62
CA HIS A 19 23.05 -12.98 -55.92
C HIS A 19 21.68 -13.21 -56.58
N GLN A 20 20.66 -13.47 -55.76
CA GLN A 20 19.33 -12.84 -55.93
C GLN A 20 18.78 -12.30 -54.60
N ARG A 21 18.63 -10.97 -54.50
CA ARG A 21 17.83 -10.30 -53.46
C ARG A 21 16.42 -10.07 -54.00
N ARG A 22 15.38 -10.65 -53.39
CA ARG A 22 13.99 -10.26 -53.71
C ARG A 22 13.63 -8.96 -52.97
N ARG A 23 13.39 -7.89 -53.73
CA ARG A 23 12.66 -6.69 -53.27
C ARG A 23 11.16 -6.94 -53.40
N VAL A 24 10.39 -6.42 -52.45
CA VAL A 24 9.02 -5.93 -52.70
C VAL A 24 8.99 -4.45 -52.33
N ALA A 25 8.22 -3.65 -53.07
CA ALA A 25 8.44 -2.21 -53.18
C ALA A 25 7.65 -1.36 -52.17
N ARG A 26 8.36 -0.35 -51.63
CA ARG A 26 7.92 1.02 -51.31
C ARG A 26 6.40 1.30 -51.22
N ARG A 27 6.03 1.95 -50.11
CA ARG A 27 5.34 3.25 -50.21
C ARG A 27 5.91 4.24 -49.18
N VAL A 28 6.28 5.43 -49.64
CA VAL A 28 6.75 6.53 -48.78
C VAL A 28 5.62 7.54 -48.67
N ALA A 29 5.33 8.00 -47.45
CA ALA A 29 4.52 9.18 -47.19
C ALA A 29 5.17 10.01 -46.09
N ARG A 30 5.27 11.32 -46.34
CA ARG A 30 5.60 12.42 -45.42
C ARG A 30 4.61 13.55 -45.75
N PRO A 31 4.46 14.60 -44.91
CA PRO A 31 4.38 14.62 -43.45
C PRO A 31 3.10 15.36 -42.99
N GLY A 32 2.69 15.29 -41.70
CA GLY A 32 1.54 16.11 -41.29
C GLY A 32 1.09 16.07 -39.82
N ARG A 33 1.34 17.20 -39.14
CA ARG A 33 0.54 17.83 -38.05
C ARG A 33 0.28 17.13 -36.70
N ARG A 34 0.71 17.90 -35.68
CA ARG A 34 0.09 18.19 -34.37
C ARG A 34 0.09 17.11 -33.28
N LEU A 35 0.90 17.41 -32.26
CA LEU A 35 0.72 16.98 -30.87
C LEU A 35 -0.72 17.26 -30.41
N GLY A 36 -1.50 16.19 -30.21
CA GLY A 36 -2.79 16.21 -29.54
C GLY A 36 -2.63 16.08 -28.03
N ARG A 37 -3.50 16.78 -27.29
CA ARG A 37 -3.49 16.91 -25.82
C ARG A 37 -3.44 15.58 -25.07
N ALA A 38 -2.85 15.62 -23.88
CA ALA A 38 -3.05 14.62 -22.85
C ALA A 38 -4.51 14.59 -22.38
N ALA A 39 -5.19 13.48 -22.66
CA ALA A 39 -6.43 13.04 -22.03
C ALA A 39 -6.50 11.52 -22.24
N ASP A 40 -6.25 10.75 -21.18
CA ASP A 40 -6.70 9.36 -20.93
C ASP A 40 -5.86 8.75 -19.81
N LEU A 41 -6.21 9.10 -18.56
CA LEU A 41 -5.81 8.39 -17.34
C LEU A 41 -7.02 8.15 -16.43
N ALA A 42 -8.16 7.78 -17.03
CA ALA A 42 -9.32 7.25 -16.33
C ALA A 42 -9.30 5.71 -16.47
N GLY A 43 -8.61 5.04 -15.55
CA GLY A 43 -8.73 3.59 -15.41
C GLY A 43 -10.15 3.19 -15.00
N PRO A 44 -10.60 1.95 -15.28
CA PRO A 44 -11.96 1.52 -14.96
C PRO A 44 -12.21 1.59 -13.44
N ALA A 45 -13.41 2.05 -13.06
CA ALA A 45 -13.80 2.15 -11.67
C ALA A 45 -13.78 0.77 -10.98
N GLY A 46 -13.05 0.68 -9.87
CA GLY A 46 -12.90 -0.56 -9.11
C GLY A 46 -14.19 -1.09 -8.46
N PRO A 47 -14.17 -2.32 -7.91
CA PRO A 47 -15.34 -2.98 -7.36
C PRO A 47 -15.97 -2.21 -6.19
N ARG A 48 -17.29 -2.06 -6.21
CA ARG A 48 -18.07 -1.36 -5.17
C ARG A 48 -18.33 -2.27 -3.98
N HIS A 49 -17.45 -2.27 -2.98
CA HIS A 49 -17.67 -3.02 -1.74
C HIS A 49 -18.73 -2.32 -0.86
N ARG A 50 -19.87 -2.98 -0.64
CA ARG A 50 -20.88 -2.55 0.34
C ARG A 50 -20.46 -2.96 1.76
N ALA A 51 -19.69 -2.12 2.44
CA ALA A 51 -19.56 -2.18 3.89
C ALA A 51 -20.78 -1.50 4.54
N ARG A 52 -21.56 -2.24 5.35
CA ARG A 52 -22.56 -1.64 6.25
C ARG A 52 -21.84 -1.21 7.52
N SER A 53 -21.76 0.10 7.78
CA SER A 53 -21.08 0.60 8.97
C SER A 53 -21.99 0.54 10.20
N SER A 54 -21.49 0.00 11.30
CA SER A 54 -22.14 0.03 12.62
C SER A 54 -21.73 1.29 13.39
N LEU A 55 -21.94 2.46 12.80
CA LEU A 55 -21.59 3.73 13.43
C LEU A 55 -22.54 4.11 14.56
N VAL A 56 -21.96 4.75 15.59
CA VAL A 56 -22.60 5.05 16.87
C VAL A 56 -23.83 5.95 16.70
N ARG A 57 -24.94 5.59 17.36
CA ARG A 57 -26.17 6.42 17.40
C ARG A 57 -25.87 7.80 18.01
N GLY A 58 -26.15 8.89 17.29
CA GLY A 58 -26.19 10.23 17.89
C GLY A 58 -26.07 11.43 16.93
N ARG A 59 -25.33 11.29 15.82
CA ARG A 59 -25.22 12.32 14.76
C ARG A 59 -25.09 11.62 13.40
N PRO A 60 -25.56 12.22 12.28
CA PRO A 60 -25.19 11.74 10.96
C PRO A 60 -23.69 11.94 10.76
N VAL A 61 -22.94 10.86 10.82
CA VAL A 61 -21.47 10.88 10.65
C VAL A 61 -21.17 11.24 9.20
N ILE A 62 -20.35 12.28 9.02
CA ILE A 62 -19.77 12.64 7.73
C ILE A 62 -18.27 12.43 7.86
N ALA A 63 -17.82 11.22 7.52
CA ALA A 63 -16.44 10.80 7.71
C ALA A 63 -15.68 10.70 6.38
N LEU A 64 -14.37 10.94 6.45
CA LEU A 64 -13.43 10.65 5.36
C LEU A 64 -12.28 9.79 5.89
N ALA A 65 -11.90 8.75 5.16
CA ALA A 65 -10.69 7.97 5.42
C ALA A 65 -9.66 8.19 4.32
N VAL A 66 -8.38 8.17 4.70
CA VAL A 66 -7.24 8.27 3.79
C VAL A 66 -6.22 7.19 4.14
N ASP A 67 -5.90 6.34 3.16
CA ASP A 67 -4.72 5.47 3.23
C ASP A 67 -3.70 5.91 2.18
N THR A 68 -2.53 6.34 2.66
CA THR A 68 -1.34 6.68 1.86
C THR A 68 -0.17 5.72 2.16
N SER A 69 -0.42 4.62 2.87
CA SER A 69 0.58 3.83 3.59
C SER A 69 1.37 2.85 2.72
N THR A 70 0.91 2.57 1.49
CA THR A 70 1.59 1.66 0.54
C THR A 70 2.06 2.41 -0.70
N ASP A 71 2.19 1.73 -1.84
CA ASP A 71 2.29 2.36 -3.16
C ASP A 71 0.92 2.66 -3.79
N ARG A 72 -0.17 2.24 -3.14
CA ARG A 72 -1.54 2.62 -3.45
C ARG A 72 -1.97 3.74 -2.50
N LEU A 73 -2.67 4.71 -3.08
CA LEU A 73 -3.37 5.76 -2.39
C LEU A 73 -4.86 5.47 -2.49
N SER A 74 -5.57 5.44 -1.38
CA SER A 74 -7.03 5.37 -1.38
C SER A 74 -7.65 6.45 -0.51
N VAL A 75 -8.81 6.92 -0.94
CA VAL A 75 -9.64 7.88 -0.21
C VAL A 75 -11.06 7.35 -0.25
N ALA A 76 -11.71 7.29 0.90
CA ALA A 76 -13.10 6.91 1.02
C ALA A 76 -13.84 7.92 1.87
N GLY A 77 -15.13 8.11 1.62
CA GLY A 77 -15.98 9.00 2.40
C GLY A 77 -17.36 8.41 2.58
N THR A 78 -18.03 8.85 3.63
CA THR A 78 -19.41 8.46 3.92
C THR A 78 -20.25 9.63 4.40
N ALA A 79 -21.52 9.61 4.02
CA ALA A 79 -22.55 10.53 4.50
C ALA A 79 -23.86 9.74 4.64
N GLY A 80 -24.22 9.40 5.89
CA GLY A 80 -25.28 8.42 6.16
C GLY A 80 -24.94 7.04 5.58
N ASP A 81 -25.90 6.38 4.92
CA ASP A 81 -25.69 5.05 4.33
C ASP A 81 -24.86 5.05 3.02
N ARG A 82 -24.54 6.23 2.49
CA ARG A 82 -23.76 6.34 1.25
C ARG A 82 -22.28 6.27 1.56
N VAL A 83 -21.57 5.38 0.86
CA VAL A 83 -20.10 5.26 0.87
C VAL A 83 -19.59 5.44 -0.55
N VAL A 84 -18.50 6.20 -0.70
CA VAL A 84 -17.78 6.41 -1.96
C VAL A 84 -16.31 6.17 -1.70
N GLU A 85 -15.64 5.43 -2.58
CA GLU A 85 -14.20 5.19 -2.52
C GLU A 85 -13.55 5.48 -3.88
N ARG A 86 -12.29 5.91 -3.85
CA ARG A 86 -11.39 6.04 -5.01
C ARG A 86 -10.01 5.52 -4.62
N VAL A 87 -9.33 4.92 -5.61
CA VAL A 87 -7.97 4.37 -5.45
C VAL A 87 -7.11 4.81 -6.64
N ALA A 88 -5.88 5.22 -6.36
CA ALA A 88 -4.85 5.48 -7.36
C ALA A 88 -3.58 4.69 -7.02
N VAL A 89 -2.81 4.32 -8.05
CA VAL A 89 -1.55 3.58 -7.90
C VAL A 89 -0.37 4.48 -8.23
N GLY A 90 0.64 4.50 -7.36
CA GLY A 90 1.93 5.15 -7.57
C GLY A 90 2.38 6.03 -6.41
N ALA A 91 3.14 5.44 -5.48
CA ALA A 91 3.77 6.10 -4.31
C ALA A 91 4.31 7.52 -4.58
N ARG A 92 5.06 7.69 -5.67
CA ARG A 92 5.70 8.97 -6.07
C ARG A 92 4.71 10.10 -6.40
N ARG A 93 3.41 9.82 -6.49
CA ARG A 93 2.36 10.79 -6.82
C ARG A 93 1.41 11.07 -5.66
N HIS A 94 1.58 10.47 -4.48
CA HIS A 94 0.63 10.59 -3.37
C HIS A 94 0.32 12.05 -2.99
N ALA A 95 1.35 12.90 -2.84
CA ALA A 95 1.17 14.32 -2.53
C ALA A 95 0.39 15.11 -3.60
N ALA A 96 0.53 14.72 -4.87
CA ALA A 96 -0.15 15.37 -6.00
C ALA A 96 -1.57 14.82 -6.25
N LEU A 97 -1.88 13.61 -5.80
CA LEU A 97 -3.15 12.91 -6.06
C LEU A 97 -4.12 12.93 -4.87
N LEU A 98 -3.64 13.10 -3.63
CA LEU A 98 -4.50 13.07 -2.44
C LEU A 98 -5.59 14.15 -2.48
N VAL A 99 -5.22 15.42 -2.68
CA VAL A 99 -6.21 16.51 -2.71
C VAL A 99 -7.22 16.38 -3.86
N PRO A 100 -6.83 16.01 -5.11
CA PRO A 100 -7.80 15.65 -6.15
C PRO A 100 -8.77 14.52 -5.75
N LEU A 101 -8.26 13.39 -5.24
CA LEU A 101 -9.10 12.24 -4.86
C LEU A 101 -10.07 12.58 -3.72
N VAL A 102 -9.63 13.36 -2.72
CA VAL A 102 -10.50 13.91 -1.68
C VAL A 102 -11.60 14.77 -2.30
N THR A 103 -11.25 15.64 -3.24
CA THR A 103 -12.21 16.54 -3.90
C THR A 103 -13.25 15.75 -4.70
N GLU A 104 -12.84 14.71 -5.42
CA GLU A 104 -13.74 13.80 -6.15
C GLU A 104 -14.68 13.04 -5.21
N VAL A 105 -14.16 12.44 -4.14
CA VAL A 105 -14.98 11.68 -3.16
C VAL A 105 -16.01 12.58 -2.47
N LEU A 106 -15.59 13.79 -2.07
CA LEU A 106 -16.48 14.78 -1.45
C LEU A 106 -17.53 15.33 -2.43
N ALA A 107 -17.15 15.60 -3.68
CA ALA A 107 -18.07 16.05 -4.73
C ALA A 107 -19.11 14.97 -5.07
N ASP A 108 -18.69 13.70 -5.23
CA ASP A 108 -19.59 12.56 -5.39
C ASP A 108 -20.63 12.52 -4.27
N LEU A 109 -20.20 12.65 -3.01
CA LEU A 109 -21.07 12.63 -1.82
C LEU A 109 -21.97 13.86 -1.67
N GLY A 110 -21.70 14.96 -2.38
CA GLY A 110 -22.38 16.25 -2.19
C GLY A 110 -21.98 16.97 -0.89
N VAL A 111 -20.79 16.70 -0.37
CA VAL A 111 -20.29 17.16 0.93
C VAL A 111 -19.17 18.18 0.74
N ARG A 112 -19.17 19.28 1.50
CA ARG A 112 -18.03 20.20 1.57
C ARG A 112 -17.04 19.75 2.65
N ILE A 113 -15.75 19.98 2.45
CA ILE A 113 -14.69 19.61 3.42
C ILE A 113 -14.88 20.20 4.83
N GLY A 114 -15.60 21.33 4.96
CA GLY A 114 -15.97 21.93 6.24
C GLY A 114 -17.18 21.30 6.95
N GLN A 115 -17.79 20.26 6.37
CA GLN A 115 -18.88 19.48 6.96
C GLN A 115 -18.42 18.12 7.50
N LEU A 116 -17.13 17.79 7.35
CA LEU A 116 -16.55 16.58 7.93
C LEU A 116 -16.65 16.63 9.46
N THR A 117 -17.16 15.56 10.07
CA THR A 117 -17.18 15.39 11.54
C THR A 117 -15.99 14.55 12.00
N ASP A 118 -15.55 13.62 11.15
CA ASP A 118 -14.54 12.63 11.46
C ASP A 118 -13.57 12.46 10.28
N ILE A 119 -12.28 12.30 10.57
CA ILE A 119 -11.25 11.93 9.59
C ILE A 119 -10.48 10.73 10.12
N ALA A 120 -10.35 9.67 9.32
CA ALA A 120 -9.55 8.49 9.63
C ALA A 120 -8.29 8.44 8.76
N VAL A 121 -7.17 8.02 9.33
CA VAL A 121 -5.89 7.84 8.61
C VAL A 121 -5.18 6.56 9.05
N SER A 122 -4.57 5.86 8.10
CA SER A 122 -3.70 4.74 8.43
C SER A 122 -2.40 5.27 9.03
N ASP A 123 -2.07 4.84 10.25
CA ASP A 123 -0.91 5.36 10.99
C ASP A 123 0.38 4.55 10.80
N GLY A 124 0.31 3.42 10.09
CA GLY A 124 1.46 2.58 9.72
C GLY A 124 1.46 1.20 10.38
N PRO A 125 2.55 0.43 10.26
CA PRO A 125 3.78 0.73 9.52
C PRO A 125 3.61 0.70 7.99
N GLY A 126 4.57 1.26 7.25
CA GLY A 126 4.53 1.27 5.79
C GLY A 126 5.46 2.28 5.11
N SER A 127 5.00 2.84 3.99
CA SER A 127 5.68 3.85 3.19
C SER A 127 5.89 5.15 3.98
N PHE A 128 7.10 5.37 4.48
CA PHE A 128 7.48 6.55 5.28
C PHE A 128 7.05 7.89 4.65
N THR A 129 7.32 8.07 3.34
CA THR A 129 6.89 9.25 2.58
C THR A 129 5.36 9.33 2.47
N GLY A 130 4.70 8.19 2.27
CA GLY A 130 3.25 8.10 2.17
C GLY A 130 2.54 8.45 3.48
N LEU A 131 2.95 7.86 4.59
CA LEU A 131 2.44 8.14 5.94
C LEU A 131 2.58 9.64 6.28
N ARG A 132 3.72 10.25 5.98
CA ARG A 132 3.93 11.70 6.16
C ARG A 132 2.99 12.57 5.32
N VAL A 133 2.72 12.19 4.06
CA VAL A 133 1.74 12.90 3.21
C VAL A 133 0.33 12.81 3.81
N GLY A 134 -0.07 11.65 4.31
CA GLY A 134 -1.36 11.45 4.99
C GLY A 134 -1.46 12.30 6.26
N ALA A 135 -0.50 12.17 7.17
CA ALA A 135 -0.46 12.92 8.42
C ALA A 135 -0.44 14.44 8.21
N ALA A 136 0.39 14.95 7.29
CA ALA A 136 0.43 16.37 6.98
C ALA A 136 -0.90 16.90 6.42
N TRP A 137 -1.58 16.12 5.57
CA TRP A 137 -2.90 16.47 5.06
C TRP A 137 -3.96 16.50 6.17
N VAL A 138 -4.00 15.50 7.05
CA VAL A 138 -4.94 15.46 8.19
C VAL A 138 -4.70 16.64 9.14
N LYS A 139 -3.44 16.87 9.57
CA LYS A 139 -3.06 18.00 10.44
C LYS A 139 -3.45 19.34 9.81
N GLY A 140 -3.27 19.48 8.49
CA GLY A 140 -3.64 20.68 7.74
C GLY A 140 -5.16 20.90 7.62
N VAL A 141 -5.94 19.86 7.34
CA VAL A 141 -7.40 19.96 7.16
C VAL A 141 -8.15 20.17 8.48
N CYS A 142 -7.65 19.61 9.59
CA CYS A 142 -8.25 19.78 10.91
C CYS A 142 -7.84 21.10 11.59
N ARG A 143 -6.87 21.85 11.05
CA ARG A 143 -6.39 23.11 11.65
C ARG A 143 -7.54 24.12 11.76
N GLY A 144 -7.89 24.47 13.00
CA GLY A 144 -8.97 25.42 13.30
C GLY A 144 -10.38 24.86 13.07
N ARG A 145 -10.56 23.54 13.10
CA ARG A 145 -11.87 22.87 12.97
C ARG A 145 -12.06 21.83 14.07
N ASP A 146 -13.31 21.69 14.53
CA ASP A 146 -13.71 20.62 15.45
C ASP A 146 -14.00 19.34 14.65
N VAL A 147 -12.94 18.61 14.30
CA VAL A 147 -12.99 17.36 13.54
C VAL A 147 -12.28 16.27 14.34
N ARG A 148 -12.96 15.16 14.60
CA ARG A 148 -12.36 14.03 15.32
C ARG A 148 -11.42 13.26 14.40
N VAL A 149 -10.17 13.11 14.80
CA VAL A 149 -9.20 12.29 14.05
C VAL A 149 -9.11 10.89 14.63
N TRP A 150 -9.13 9.90 13.74
CA TRP A 150 -8.97 8.48 14.03
C TRP A 150 -7.72 7.95 13.34
N ALA A 151 -6.96 7.11 14.03
CA ALA A 151 -5.79 6.43 13.52
C ALA A 151 -6.00 4.91 13.58
N ALA A 152 -5.48 4.14 12.62
CA ALA A 152 -5.46 2.69 12.71
C ALA A 152 -4.23 2.11 12.00
N SER A 153 -3.68 1.02 12.55
CA SER A 153 -2.52 0.38 11.94
C SER A 153 -2.83 -0.07 10.52
N THR A 154 -1.94 0.21 9.58
CA THR A 154 -1.98 -0.29 8.21
C THR A 154 -2.18 -1.81 8.16
N LEU A 155 -1.57 -2.55 9.11
CA LEU A 155 -1.71 -4.00 9.21
C LEU A 155 -3.12 -4.43 9.67
N LEU A 156 -3.79 -3.62 10.48
CA LEU A 156 -5.20 -3.83 10.85
C LEU A 156 -6.14 -3.47 9.69
N VAL A 157 -5.86 -2.37 8.99
CA VAL A 157 -6.63 -1.90 7.82
C VAL A 157 -6.63 -2.93 6.70
N ARG A 158 -5.55 -3.69 6.49
CA ARG A 158 -5.61 -4.88 5.61
C ARG A 158 -6.33 -6.06 6.24
N ALA A 159 -6.03 -6.40 7.49
CA ALA A 159 -6.53 -7.63 8.11
C ALA A 159 -8.07 -7.68 8.18
N VAL A 160 -8.74 -6.53 8.31
CA VAL A 160 -10.21 -6.46 8.35
C VAL A 160 -10.90 -6.88 7.04
N VAL A 161 -10.18 -7.10 5.93
CA VAL A 161 -10.76 -7.77 4.74
C VAL A 161 -11.22 -9.21 5.06
N ALA A 162 -10.58 -9.84 6.05
CA ALA A 162 -10.90 -11.17 6.58
C ALA A 162 -11.80 -11.11 7.84
N ASP A 163 -12.57 -10.04 8.02
CA ASP A 163 -13.41 -9.86 9.21
C ASP A 163 -14.41 -11.00 9.45
N GLY A 164 -14.38 -11.55 10.67
CA GLY A 164 -15.14 -12.71 11.10
C GLY A 164 -14.47 -14.06 10.84
N ALA A 165 -13.22 -14.09 10.37
CA ALA A 165 -12.52 -15.33 10.03
C ALA A 165 -11.69 -15.96 11.17
N GLY A 166 -11.83 -15.51 12.43
CA GLY A 166 -11.07 -16.06 13.55
C GLY A 166 -9.75 -15.33 13.78
N VAL A 167 -8.62 -16.02 13.69
CA VAL A 167 -7.26 -15.47 13.85
C VAL A 167 -6.71 -15.05 12.48
N VAL A 168 -6.44 -13.75 12.34
CA VAL A 168 -6.00 -13.12 11.08
C VAL A 168 -4.63 -12.48 11.27
N VAL A 169 -3.71 -12.74 10.34
CA VAL A 169 -2.43 -12.02 10.25
C VAL A 169 -2.49 -10.98 9.15
N GLY A 170 -2.11 -9.74 9.47
CA GLY A 170 -1.76 -8.74 8.46
C GLY A 170 -0.25 -8.74 8.23
N LEU A 171 0.20 -9.01 7.01
CA LEU A 171 1.60 -8.90 6.56
C LEU A 171 1.76 -7.72 5.60
N GLY A 172 2.84 -6.94 5.73
CA GLY A 172 3.17 -5.85 4.81
C GLY A 172 4.67 -5.79 4.51
N SER A 173 5.05 -5.46 3.29
CA SER A 173 6.46 -5.36 2.92
C SER A 173 7.19 -4.30 3.75
N ALA A 174 8.25 -4.70 4.48
CA ALA A 174 9.17 -3.78 5.15
C ALA A 174 10.39 -3.44 4.25
N LEU A 175 10.36 -3.87 2.98
CA LEU A 175 11.47 -3.89 2.02
C LEU A 175 12.61 -4.84 2.45
N ARG A 176 13.63 -5.00 1.59
CA ARG A 176 14.89 -5.72 1.89
C ARG A 176 14.76 -7.20 2.32
N GLY A 177 13.62 -7.85 2.07
CA GLY A 177 13.36 -9.23 2.49
C GLY A 177 12.77 -9.35 3.91
N GLU A 178 12.42 -8.23 4.53
CA GLU A 178 11.70 -8.14 5.80
C GLU A 178 10.21 -7.87 5.56
N SER A 179 9.37 -8.18 6.55
CA SER A 179 7.95 -7.82 6.53
C SER A 179 7.47 -7.37 7.90
N TYR A 180 6.62 -6.35 7.91
CA TYR A 180 5.81 -6.01 9.06
C TYR A 180 4.71 -7.05 9.22
N ALA A 181 4.47 -7.50 10.46
CA ALA A 181 3.43 -8.46 10.79
C ALA A 181 2.70 -8.07 12.07
N ALA A 182 1.39 -8.34 12.11
CA ALA A 182 0.56 -8.19 13.30
C ALA A 182 -0.54 -9.26 13.29
N VAL A 183 -1.00 -9.66 14.48
CA VAL A 183 -1.95 -10.77 14.66
C VAL A 183 -3.19 -10.27 15.38
N TYR A 184 -4.35 -10.54 14.81
CA TYR A 184 -5.65 -10.08 15.29
C TYR A 184 -6.61 -11.26 15.47
N ARG A 185 -7.55 -11.14 16.40
CA ARG A 185 -8.71 -12.04 16.54
C ARG A 185 -9.99 -11.26 16.22
N MET A 186 -10.76 -11.80 15.28
CA MET A 186 -12.03 -11.25 14.77
C MET A 186 -13.08 -12.36 14.76
N SER A 187 -13.70 -12.62 15.91
CA SER A 187 -14.55 -13.82 16.13
C SER A 187 -15.88 -13.82 15.35
N HIS A 188 -16.35 -12.66 14.89
CA HIS A 188 -17.49 -12.53 13.99
C HIS A 188 -17.45 -11.16 13.28
N ARG A 189 -18.06 -11.08 12.08
CA ARG A 189 -18.07 -9.86 11.27
C ARG A 189 -18.72 -8.70 12.03
N GLY A 190 -18.06 -7.55 12.04
CA GLY A 190 -18.49 -6.34 12.76
C GLY A 190 -18.31 -6.40 14.29
N GLY A 191 -17.83 -7.52 14.84
CA GLY A 191 -17.57 -7.69 16.27
C GLY A 191 -16.35 -6.92 16.78
N PRO A 192 -16.04 -6.99 18.09
CA PRO A 192 -14.80 -6.43 18.62
C PRO A 192 -13.57 -7.09 17.95
N ILE A 193 -12.51 -6.31 17.78
CA ILE A 193 -11.20 -6.79 17.33
C ILE A 193 -10.28 -6.86 18.55
N GLN A 194 -9.52 -7.96 18.67
CA GLN A 194 -8.48 -8.09 19.69
C GLN A 194 -7.12 -8.19 19.00
N THR A 195 -6.20 -7.27 19.30
CA THR A 195 -4.79 -7.41 18.92
C THR A 195 -4.15 -8.49 19.80
N LEU A 196 -3.69 -9.59 19.20
CA LEU A 196 -2.93 -10.65 19.88
C LEU A 196 -1.42 -10.36 19.83
N LEU A 197 -0.96 -9.76 18.73
CA LEU A 197 0.41 -9.25 18.56
C LEU A 197 0.32 -7.94 17.76
N GLY A 198 0.93 -6.87 18.29
CA GLY A 198 1.05 -5.59 17.59
C GLY A 198 1.99 -5.65 16.39
N PRO A 199 2.15 -4.55 15.63
CA PRO A 199 3.12 -4.46 14.54
C PRO A 199 4.54 -4.80 14.99
N ALA A 200 5.15 -5.79 14.34
CA ALA A 200 6.54 -6.20 14.54
C ALA A 200 7.22 -6.42 13.19
N VAL A 201 8.54 -6.26 13.13
CA VAL A 201 9.35 -6.62 11.95
C VAL A 201 9.73 -8.11 12.05
N LEU A 202 9.48 -8.85 10.99
CA LEU A 202 9.94 -10.22 10.79
C LEU A 202 10.98 -10.28 9.67
N ALA A 203 12.09 -10.98 9.90
CA ALA A 203 12.94 -11.44 8.83
C ALA A 203 12.26 -12.58 8.05
N GLY A 204 12.53 -12.68 6.75
CA GLY A 204 12.03 -13.80 5.94
C GLY A 204 12.42 -15.16 6.54
N GLY A 205 11.41 -16.02 6.78
CA GLY A 205 11.55 -17.33 7.41
C GLY A 205 11.22 -17.35 8.91
N GLN A 206 11.15 -16.19 9.58
CA GLN A 206 10.84 -16.14 11.00
C GLN A 206 9.36 -16.46 11.27
N PRO A 207 9.05 -17.43 12.15
CA PRO A 207 7.67 -17.69 12.56
C PRO A 207 7.18 -16.58 13.50
N LEU A 208 5.87 -16.30 13.47
CA LEU A 208 5.20 -15.37 14.39
C LEU A 208 5.15 -15.86 15.84
N GLY A 209 5.36 -17.16 16.04
CA GLY A 209 5.34 -17.89 17.31
C GLY A 209 5.34 -19.38 17.00
N ALA A 210 5.83 -20.22 17.93
CA ALA A 210 5.99 -21.65 17.67
C ALA A 210 4.67 -22.37 17.33
N ASP A 211 3.57 -21.96 17.99
CA ASP A 211 2.26 -22.63 17.93
C ASP A 211 1.17 -21.82 17.21
N LEU A 212 1.50 -20.66 16.62
CA LEU A 212 0.51 -19.81 15.95
C LEU A 212 0.22 -20.31 14.53
N VAL A 213 -0.91 -21.01 14.36
CA VAL A 213 -1.51 -21.26 13.05
C VAL A 213 -2.71 -20.32 12.87
N PRO A 214 -2.61 -19.28 12.04
CA PRO A 214 -3.75 -18.39 11.78
C PRO A 214 -4.72 -19.01 10.77
N ASP A 215 -5.99 -18.64 10.86
CA ASP A 215 -7.02 -19.02 9.90
C ASP A 215 -6.81 -18.34 8.54
N VAL A 216 -6.42 -17.05 8.56
CA VAL A 216 -6.20 -16.22 7.37
C VAL A 216 -4.92 -15.38 7.47
N VAL A 217 -4.19 -15.28 6.37
CA VAL A 217 -3.06 -14.34 6.19
C VAL A 217 -3.37 -13.38 5.04
N VAL A 218 -3.22 -12.08 5.29
CA VAL A 218 -3.53 -11.00 4.35
C VAL A 218 -2.27 -10.20 4.02
N SER A 219 -1.95 -9.96 2.74
CA SER A 219 -0.67 -9.35 2.31
C SER A 219 -0.77 -8.44 1.07
N ASP A 220 0.11 -7.41 1.00
CA ASP A 220 0.33 -6.59 -0.23
C ASP A 220 1.32 -7.23 -1.22
N PHE A 221 1.86 -8.40 -0.91
CA PHE A 221 2.74 -9.18 -1.79
C PHE A 221 2.28 -10.64 -1.88
N LEU A 222 2.80 -11.37 -2.86
CA LEU A 222 2.52 -12.80 -3.01
C LEU A 222 3.25 -13.59 -1.92
N VAL A 223 2.48 -14.27 -1.07
CA VAL A 223 2.94 -15.22 -0.05
C VAL A 223 2.89 -16.63 -0.62
N GLY A 224 3.90 -17.46 -0.34
CA GLY A 224 3.98 -18.83 -0.86
C GLY A 224 5.15 -19.62 -0.29
N GLN A 225 5.34 -20.84 -0.81
CA GLN A 225 6.48 -21.70 -0.49
C GLN A 225 7.81 -21.05 -0.90
N GLY A 226 8.81 -21.09 -0.04
CA GLY A 226 10.17 -20.64 -0.34
C GLY A 226 10.37 -19.13 -0.39
N VAL A 227 9.36 -18.32 -0.03
CA VAL A 227 9.50 -16.85 0.14
C VAL A 227 9.53 -16.43 1.61
N GLY A 228 9.92 -17.33 2.52
CA GLY A 228 10.11 -17.05 3.95
C GLY A 228 8.82 -17.03 4.79
N PHE A 229 7.74 -17.61 4.28
CA PHE A 229 6.44 -17.66 4.96
C PHE A 229 5.81 -19.06 4.88
N ASP A 230 6.62 -20.11 5.01
CA ASP A 230 6.16 -21.50 4.87
C ASP A 230 5.17 -21.93 5.99
N TRP A 231 5.09 -21.16 7.08
CA TRP A 231 4.02 -21.29 8.07
C TRP A 231 2.65 -20.80 7.56
N ALA A 232 2.63 -19.78 6.69
CA ALA A 232 1.40 -19.14 6.19
C ALA A 232 0.65 -19.98 5.14
N VAL A 233 1.35 -20.92 4.49
CA VAL A 233 0.77 -21.78 3.42
C VAL A 233 -0.27 -22.78 3.94
N ARG A 234 -0.36 -22.97 5.25
CA ARG A 234 -1.40 -23.78 5.92
C ARG A 234 -2.68 -22.99 6.16
N SER A 235 -2.63 -21.68 6.03
CA SER A 235 -3.74 -20.75 6.25
C SER A 235 -4.38 -20.36 4.92
N ARG A 236 -5.59 -19.81 4.96
CA ARG A 236 -6.17 -19.17 3.78
C ARG A 236 -5.39 -17.88 3.47
N LEU A 237 -4.93 -17.73 2.23
CA LEU A 237 -4.21 -16.54 1.78
C LEU A 237 -5.14 -15.52 1.11
N ILE A 238 -4.97 -14.24 1.41
CA ILE A 238 -5.56 -13.09 0.70
C ILE A 238 -4.43 -12.16 0.29
N GLY A 239 -3.94 -12.34 -0.95
CA GLY A 239 -2.88 -11.52 -1.53
C GLY A 239 -3.40 -10.31 -2.33
N PRO A 240 -2.54 -9.69 -3.14
CA PRO A 240 -2.93 -8.65 -4.10
C PRO A 240 -4.02 -9.06 -5.10
N PRO A 241 -4.92 -8.14 -5.50
CA PRO A 241 -5.05 -6.75 -5.02
C PRO A 241 -5.84 -6.56 -3.72
N GLU A 242 -6.52 -7.58 -3.19
CA GLU A 242 -7.43 -7.48 -2.03
C GLU A 242 -6.69 -7.32 -0.69
N GLY A 243 -5.47 -7.83 -0.57
CA GLY A 243 -4.66 -7.73 0.65
C GLY A 243 -3.94 -6.40 0.86
N PHE A 244 -4.16 -5.41 -0.01
CA PHE A 244 -3.76 -4.01 0.25
C PHE A 244 -4.72 -3.34 1.24
N PRO A 245 -4.23 -2.44 2.11
CA PRO A 245 -5.11 -1.62 2.93
C PRO A 245 -5.92 -0.67 2.04
N THR A 246 -7.16 -0.38 2.43
CA THR A 246 -7.99 0.61 1.72
C THR A 246 -8.69 1.55 2.70
N ALA A 247 -8.97 2.77 2.24
CA ALA A 247 -9.71 3.76 2.99
C ALA A 247 -11.14 3.29 3.32
N GLY A 248 -11.77 2.50 2.44
CA GLY A 248 -13.06 1.87 2.72
C GLY A 248 -13.01 0.88 3.89
N ALA A 249 -11.94 0.08 3.98
CA ALA A 249 -11.69 -0.80 5.13
C ALA A 249 -11.42 0.01 6.42
N LEU A 250 -10.63 1.08 6.32
CA LEU A 250 -10.35 2.02 7.41
C LEU A 250 -11.60 2.72 7.95
N LEU A 251 -12.54 3.15 7.08
CA LEU A 251 -13.85 3.67 7.52
C LEU A 251 -14.62 2.65 8.38
N GLY A 252 -14.54 1.36 8.03
CA GLY A 252 -15.17 0.26 8.78
C GLY A 252 -14.57 0.00 10.17
N LEU A 253 -13.41 0.60 10.49
CA LEU A 253 -12.76 0.52 11.80
C LEU A 253 -13.12 1.70 12.72
N VAL A 254 -13.70 2.79 12.19
CA VAL A 254 -14.08 3.98 12.97
C VAL A 254 -15.16 3.64 13.99
N GLY A 255 -14.90 3.93 15.27
CA GLY A 255 -15.81 3.61 16.38
C GLY A 255 -15.98 2.13 16.71
N ARG A 256 -15.28 1.23 16.01
CA ARG A 256 -15.31 -0.22 16.28
C ARG A 256 -14.41 -0.55 17.48
N PRO A 257 -14.86 -1.35 18.47
CA PRO A 257 -14.00 -1.76 19.59
C PRO A 257 -12.75 -2.51 19.10
N GLY A 258 -11.56 -2.02 19.48
CA GLY A 258 -10.27 -2.51 18.99
C GLY A 258 -9.96 -2.19 17.52
N GLY A 259 -10.78 -1.34 16.89
CA GLY A 259 -10.56 -0.80 15.55
C GLY A 259 -9.68 0.46 15.57
N ALA A 260 -10.15 1.53 14.94
CA ALA A 260 -9.43 2.79 14.90
C ALA A 260 -9.50 3.50 16.27
N ARG A 261 -8.36 4.07 16.71
CA ARG A 261 -8.21 4.84 17.95
C ARG A 261 -8.38 6.33 17.69
N VAL A 262 -8.96 7.07 18.63
CA VAL A 262 -9.03 8.54 18.54
C VAL A 262 -7.63 9.12 18.81
N VAL A 263 -7.22 10.09 17.99
CA VAL A 263 -5.99 10.87 18.19
C VAL A 263 -6.32 12.05 19.11
N ALA A 264 -5.81 12.02 20.34
CA ALA A 264 -6.10 13.03 21.36
C ALA A 264 -5.32 14.35 21.15
N ASP A 265 -4.02 14.27 20.89
CA ASP A 265 -3.16 15.42 20.53
C ASP A 265 -2.76 15.32 19.05
N LEU A 266 -3.57 15.89 18.17
CA LEU A 266 -3.28 15.89 16.72
C LEU A 266 -2.00 16.67 16.34
N PRO A 267 -1.68 17.84 16.95
CA PRO A 267 -0.38 18.49 16.76
C PRO A 267 0.82 17.58 17.02
N GLY A 268 0.88 16.94 18.20
CA GLY A 268 2.01 16.09 18.62
C GLY A 268 2.00 14.66 18.05
N TRP A 269 0.85 14.15 17.62
CA TRP A 269 0.73 12.80 17.05
C TRP A 269 1.58 12.61 15.78
N GLU A 270 2.35 11.52 15.73
CA GLU A 270 3.07 11.07 14.53
C GLU A 270 2.63 9.65 14.14
N PRO A 271 2.76 9.27 12.85
CA PRO A 271 2.62 7.89 12.38
C PRO A 271 3.59 6.93 13.08
N ASP A 272 3.16 5.68 13.28
CA ASP A 272 4.05 4.56 13.56
C ASP A 272 4.78 4.17 12.26
N TYR A 273 6.01 4.61 12.11
CA TYR A 273 6.81 4.32 10.93
C TYR A 273 7.30 2.84 10.87
N GLY A 274 7.18 2.06 11.95
CA GLY A 274 7.64 0.67 12.09
C GLY A 274 9.16 0.46 12.10
N ARG A 275 9.91 1.34 11.42
CA ARG A 275 11.37 1.36 11.38
C ARG A 275 11.88 2.81 11.26
N PRO A 276 13.10 3.12 11.74
CA PRO A 276 13.75 4.40 11.47
C PRO A 276 13.96 4.63 9.97
N ALA A 277 13.93 5.91 9.56
CA ALA A 277 14.09 6.28 8.15
C ALA A 277 15.45 5.83 7.59
N GLU A 278 15.57 5.57 6.27
CA GLU A 278 16.87 5.15 5.70
C GLU A 278 17.99 6.17 5.93
N ALA A 279 17.66 7.46 5.92
CA ALA A 279 18.61 8.52 6.23
C ALA A 279 19.09 8.45 7.69
N GLN A 280 18.18 8.20 8.63
CA GLN A 280 18.48 8.00 10.04
C GLN A 280 19.34 6.74 10.24
N ALA A 281 18.88 5.56 9.78
CA ALA A 281 19.61 4.31 9.92
C ALA A 281 21.03 4.36 9.27
N ARG A 282 21.20 5.09 8.17
CA ARG A 282 22.53 5.36 7.59
C ARG A 282 23.35 6.31 8.46
N TRP A 283 22.75 7.39 8.97
CA TRP A 283 23.42 8.33 9.86
C TRP A 283 23.89 7.66 11.16
N GLU A 284 23.02 6.90 11.82
CA GLU A 284 23.31 6.21 13.07
C GLU A 284 24.41 5.14 12.88
N LYS A 285 24.38 4.41 11.76
CA LYS A 285 25.46 3.49 11.38
C LYS A 285 26.80 4.18 11.12
N VAL A 286 26.80 5.42 10.60
CA VAL A 286 28.02 6.21 10.36
C VAL A 286 28.55 6.87 11.63
N HIS A 287 27.68 7.28 12.55
CA HIS A 287 28.04 8.08 13.73
C HIS A 287 28.07 7.27 15.05
N GLY A 288 27.71 5.99 15.03
CA GLY A 288 27.80 5.08 16.18
C GLY A 288 26.85 5.41 17.34
N ARG A 289 25.87 6.30 17.12
CA ARG A 289 24.89 6.74 18.11
C ARG A 289 23.55 7.01 17.44
N ALA A 290 22.46 6.89 18.20
CA ALA A 290 21.13 7.26 17.74
C ALA A 290 21.03 8.79 17.54
N LEU A 291 20.13 9.24 16.67
CA LEU A 291 19.80 10.67 16.58
C LEU A 291 19.08 11.13 17.86
N ALA A 292 19.22 12.41 18.22
CA ALA A 292 18.23 13.04 19.10
C ALA A 292 16.87 12.95 18.39
N ASP A 293 15.83 12.54 19.11
CA ASP A 293 14.49 12.21 18.59
C ASP A 293 14.40 10.91 17.77
N SER A 294 15.35 9.97 17.94
CA SER A 294 15.37 8.66 17.27
C SER A 294 14.31 7.66 17.76
N THR A 295 13.70 7.90 18.92
CA THR A 295 12.80 6.97 19.58
C THR A 295 11.37 7.11 19.08
N GLY A 296 10.87 6.10 18.37
CA GLY A 296 9.43 5.82 18.23
C GLY A 296 8.81 5.29 19.53
N ASP A 297 9.20 5.87 20.66
CA ASP A 297 8.81 5.50 22.02
C ASP A 297 7.74 6.50 22.49
N PRO A 298 6.50 6.06 22.78
CA PRO A 298 5.44 6.97 23.21
C PRO A 298 5.73 7.47 24.63
N ARG A 299 5.91 8.78 24.76
CA ARG A 299 5.72 9.48 26.04
C ARG A 299 4.23 9.75 26.28
#